data_AF-X1HYE0-F1
#
_entry.id   AF-X1HYE0-F1
#
_cell.length_a   1.000
_cell.length_b   1.000
_cell.length_c   1.000
_cell.angle_alpha   90.00
_cell.angle_beta   90.00
_cell.angle_gamma   90.00
#
_symmetry.space_group_name_H-M   'P 1'
#
loop_
_entity.id
_entity.type
_entity.pdbx_description
1 polymer ?
#
loop_
_entity_poly.entity_id
_entity_poly.type
_entity_poly.pdbx_seq_one_letter_code
_entity_poly.pdbx_strand_id
1 'polypeptide(L)'
;SGRAEIGAHLHPWTTPPVDRSVEGDQRHHPFPHELPEDLLEAKLATLTDAVEKAAGRAPTSYRAGRFGFTGLQIAPLLSAGYVVDCSVTPYVSHAHLSGLPGGRGGLDFRAARPGTYYLDCDDCTRPGQSSLLEVPVTILFPRWPSRSWRACQAWQVRGAGRPVNRLIGRLGHGPRWLRPWRNTRAAGLIRIYRAAQTLALPCVEMMFHSSELMPGGSPEFPDQAAVERLYGVLEKTFAFMAADGCRSVTLTEFARNFSGRPEKGGPSRY
;
A
#
# COMPACT_ATOMS: atom_id res chain seq x y z
N SER A 1 23.10 10.91 -7.36
CA SER A 1 22.23 10.42 -6.28
C SER A 1 21.02 11.35 -6.17
N GLY A 2 19.88 10.94 -5.59
CA GLY A 2 18.72 11.83 -5.37
C GLY A 2 17.55 11.72 -6.37
N ARG A 3 17.50 10.67 -7.20
CA ARG A 3 16.38 10.42 -8.14
C ARG A 3 15.24 9.56 -7.55
N ALA A 4 15.43 9.05 -6.33
CA ALA A 4 14.46 8.20 -5.64
C ALA A 4 14.57 8.41 -4.13
N GLU A 5 13.46 8.16 -3.44
CA GLU A 5 13.39 8.08 -1.98
C GLU A 5 13.73 6.66 -1.51
N ILE A 6 14.42 6.57 -0.37
CA ILE A 6 14.62 5.31 0.34
C ILE A 6 13.76 5.39 1.60
N GLY A 7 12.68 4.60 1.63
CA GLY A 7 11.79 4.45 2.78
C GLY A 7 12.12 3.20 3.60
N ALA A 8 11.43 3.03 4.73
CA ALA A 8 11.58 1.86 5.58
C ALA A 8 10.51 0.80 5.28
N HIS A 9 10.92 -0.46 5.25
CA HIS A 9 10.02 -1.60 5.05
C HIS A 9 10.29 -2.69 6.08
N LEU A 10 9.54 -2.67 7.19
CA LEU A 10 9.80 -3.56 8.32
C LEU A 10 9.17 -4.94 8.10
N HIS A 11 10.03 -5.94 7.99
CA HIS A 11 9.69 -7.35 8.12
C HIS A 11 10.20 -7.86 9.47
N PRO A 12 9.33 -8.32 10.39
CA PRO A 12 9.76 -8.66 11.73
C PRO A 12 10.91 -9.68 11.77
N TRP A 13 10.81 -10.74 10.95
CA TRP A 13 11.73 -11.88 10.94
C TRP A 13 13.10 -11.61 10.31
N THR A 14 13.30 -10.42 9.71
CA THR A 14 14.60 -10.01 9.15
C THR A 14 15.13 -8.71 9.74
N THR A 15 14.31 -7.99 10.50
CA THR A 15 14.69 -6.69 11.09
C THR A 15 15.17 -6.92 12.52
N PRO A 16 16.44 -6.66 12.85
CA PRO A 16 16.92 -6.79 14.22
C PRO A 16 16.27 -5.74 15.15
N PRO A 17 16.20 -5.98 16.48
CA PRO A 17 16.61 -7.21 17.16
C PRO A 17 15.68 -8.37 16.78
N VAL A 18 16.25 -9.55 16.47
CA VAL A 18 15.46 -10.75 16.15
C VAL A 18 15.23 -11.51 17.45
N ASP A 19 13.97 -11.57 17.88
CA ASP A 19 13.54 -12.34 19.03
C ASP A 19 12.68 -13.52 18.58
N ARG A 20 13.30 -14.70 18.50
CA ARG A 20 12.61 -15.93 18.08
C ARG A 20 11.59 -16.43 19.09
N SER A 21 11.66 -15.98 20.36
CA SER A 21 10.66 -16.35 21.36
C SER A 21 9.31 -15.66 21.08
N VAL A 22 9.35 -14.49 20.47
CA VAL A 22 8.17 -13.70 20.07
C VAL A 22 7.78 -13.96 18.61
N GLU A 23 8.76 -13.98 17.71
CA GLU A 23 8.52 -14.05 16.26
C GLU A 23 8.22 -15.47 15.75
N GLY A 24 8.45 -16.48 16.57
CA GLY A 24 8.20 -17.88 16.23
C GLY A 24 9.24 -18.50 15.30
N ASP A 25 8.85 -19.58 14.63
CA ASP A 25 9.70 -20.31 13.68
C ASP A 25 9.58 -19.76 12.24
N GLN A 26 10.44 -20.24 11.32
CA GLN A 26 10.41 -19.84 9.91
C GLN A 26 9.12 -20.24 9.17
N ARG A 27 8.20 -20.97 9.81
CA ARG A 27 6.94 -21.40 9.18
C ARG A 27 5.85 -20.33 9.35
N HIS A 28 5.93 -19.52 10.40
CA HIS A 28 4.93 -18.51 10.73
C HIS A 28 5.58 -17.13 10.80
N HIS A 29 5.74 -16.49 9.65
CA HIS A 29 6.20 -15.11 9.63
C HIS A 29 5.14 -14.19 10.27
N PRO A 30 5.49 -13.40 11.29
CA PRO A 30 4.54 -12.50 11.94
C PRO A 30 4.30 -11.23 11.10
N PHE A 31 3.21 -10.54 11.39
CA PHE A 31 2.97 -9.19 10.88
C PHE A 31 3.51 -8.13 11.87
N PRO A 32 3.89 -6.92 11.40
CA PRO A 32 4.35 -5.86 12.31
C PRO A 32 3.36 -5.52 13.45
N HIS A 33 2.04 -5.51 13.17
CA HIS A 33 1.01 -5.26 14.18
C HIS A 33 0.80 -6.39 15.21
N GLU A 34 1.43 -7.56 15.01
CA GLU A 34 1.37 -8.68 15.96
C GLU A 34 2.52 -8.63 16.98
N LEU A 35 3.47 -7.71 16.81
CA LEU A 35 4.59 -7.58 17.73
C LEU A 35 4.18 -6.83 19.01
N PRO A 36 4.79 -7.18 20.16
CA PRO A 36 4.84 -6.31 21.32
C PRO A 36 5.36 -4.91 20.94
N GLU A 37 4.81 -3.88 21.58
CA GLU A 37 5.09 -2.48 21.26
C GLU A 37 6.58 -2.14 21.41
N ASP A 38 7.21 -2.58 22.50
CA ASP A 38 8.63 -2.42 22.77
C ASP A 38 9.52 -3.08 21.70
N LEU A 39 9.15 -4.28 21.25
CA LEU A 39 9.87 -4.97 20.18
C LEU A 39 9.68 -4.28 18.83
N LEU A 40 8.47 -3.79 18.54
CA LEU A 40 8.20 -3.01 17.33
C LEU A 40 9.05 -1.74 17.29
N GLU A 41 9.10 -0.99 18.40
CA GLU A 41 9.89 0.24 18.53
C GLU A 41 11.38 -0.03 18.36
N ALA A 42 11.92 -1.06 19.02
CA ALA A 42 13.34 -1.43 18.91
C ALA A 42 13.72 -1.82 17.47
N LYS A 43 12.84 -2.57 16.78
CA LYS A 43 13.04 -2.92 15.37
C LYS A 43 12.95 -1.71 14.45
N LEU A 44 12.00 -0.81 14.71
CA LEU A 44 11.84 0.41 13.94
C LEU A 44 13.07 1.32 14.09
N ALA A 45 13.59 1.50 15.30
CA ALA A 45 14.82 2.25 15.56
C ALA A 45 16.01 1.63 14.81
N THR A 46 16.19 0.32 14.91
CA THR A 46 17.29 -0.39 14.22
C THR A 46 17.20 -0.24 12.70
N LEU A 47 16.00 -0.35 12.13
CA LEU A 47 15.78 -0.16 10.69
C LEU A 47 16.03 1.28 10.25
N THR A 48 15.57 2.25 11.05
CA THR A 48 15.76 3.69 10.79
C THR A 48 17.24 4.02 10.76
N ASP A 49 17.99 3.59 11.77
CA ASP A 49 19.45 3.77 11.86
C ASP A 49 20.18 3.11 10.68
N ALA A 50 19.79 1.90 10.31
CA ALA A 50 20.41 1.17 9.20
C ALA A 50 20.20 1.90 7.87
N VAL A 51 18.98 2.40 7.62
CA VAL A 51 18.67 3.19 6.42
C VAL A 51 19.43 4.52 6.45
N GLU A 52 19.48 5.21 7.59
CA GLU A 52 20.21 6.47 7.73
C GLU A 52 21.70 6.30 7.44
N LYS A 53 22.34 5.29 8.03
CA LYS A 53 23.76 4.97 7.79
C LYS A 53 24.05 4.66 6.32
N ALA A 54 23.14 3.97 5.64
CA ALA A 54 23.33 3.57 4.23
C ALA A 54 23.01 4.70 3.24
N ALA A 55 21.98 5.51 3.51
CA ALA A 55 21.46 6.53 2.61
C ALA A 55 21.93 7.96 2.91
N GLY A 56 22.54 8.18 4.08
CA GLY A 56 22.97 9.49 4.59
C GLY A 56 21.82 10.38 5.08
N ARG A 57 20.60 9.83 5.23
CA ARG A 57 19.43 10.52 5.78
C ARG A 57 18.46 9.52 6.39
N ALA A 58 17.81 9.87 7.50
CA ALA A 58 16.74 9.07 8.07
C ALA A 58 15.56 8.92 7.08
N PRO A 59 14.95 7.73 6.98
CA PRO A 59 13.73 7.52 6.19
C PRO A 59 12.56 8.30 6.79
N THR A 60 11.68 8.80 5.94
CA THR A 60 10.48 9.56 6.35
C THR A 60 9.18 8.97 5.78
N SER A 61 9.30 7.94 4.93
CA SER A 61 8.21 7.09 4.47
C SER A 61 8.36 5.66 4.98
N TYR A 62 7.21 5.04 5.25
CA TYR A 62 7.12 3.68 5.76
C TYR A 62 6.16 2.82 4.93
N ARG A 63 6.41 1.52 4.94
CA ARG A 63 5.46 0.48 4.53
C ARG A 63 5.61 -0.72 5.44
N ALA A 64 4.52 -1.19 6.03
CA ALA A 64 4.50 -2.40 6.84
C ALA A 64 4.74 -3.64 5.96
N GLY A 65 5.61 -4.53 6.43
CA GLY A 65 5.77 -5.87 5.86
C GLY A 65 4.42 -6.59 5.78
N ARG A 66 4.14 -7.17 4.61
CA ARG A 66 2.89 -7.91 4.34
C ARG A 66 1.61 -7.09 4.59
N PHE A 67 1.67 -5.76 4.52
CA PHE A 67 0.55 -4.87 4.80
C PHE A 67 -0.01 -4.99 6.24
N GLY A 68 0.82 -5.45 7.18
CA GLY A 68 0.41 -5.66 8.57
C GLY A 68 0.37 -4.38 9.40
N PHE A 69 -0.37 -3.37 8.95
CA PHE A 69 -0.45 -2.03 9.55
C PHE A 69 -1.74 -1.80 10.34
N THR A 70 -1.63 -1.29 11.56
CA THR A 70 -2.75 -0.85 12.40
C THR A 70 -2.42 0.49 13.07
N GLY A 71 -3.40 1.06 13.77
CA GLY A 71 -3.20 2.30 14.52
C GLY A 71 -2.10 2.25 15.59
N LEU A 72 -1.77 1.06 16.10
CA LEU A 72 -0.70 0.84 17.07
C LEU A 72 0.67 1.33 16.57
N GLN A 73 0.89 1.33 15.26
CA GLN A 73 2.18 1.72 14.68
C GLN A 73 2.30 3.24 14.46
N ILE A 74 1.20 3.99 14.58
CA ILE A 74 1.21 5.43 14.26
C ILE A 74 2.11 6.21 15.23
N ALA A 75 1.97 5.99 16.54
CA ALA A 75 2.76 6.72 17.54
C ALA A 75 4.27 6.41 17.46
N PRO A 76 4.71 5.13 17.36
CA PRO A 76 6.11 4.79 17.11
C PRO A 76 6.67 5.42 15.83
N LEU A 77 5.91 5.40 14.73
CA LEU A 77 6.33 5.97 13.45
C LEU A 77 6.49 7.50 13.53
N LEU A 78 5.54 8.20 14.14
CA LEU A 78 5.65 9.64 14.34
C LEU A 78 6.85 10.00 15.21
N SER A 79 7.08 9.23 16.28
CA SER A 79 8.22 9.44 17.19
C SER A 79 9.57 9.21 16.50
N ALA A 80 9.63 8.28 15.55
CA ALA A 80 10.81 8.03 14.72
C ALA A 80 10.94 8.99 13.51
N GLY A 81 10.05 9.97 13.36
CA GLY A 81 10.14 11.02 12.33
C GLY A 81 9.50 10.68 10.99
N TYR A 82 8.75 9.58 10.88
CA TYR A 82 7.99 9.26 9.67
C TYR A 82 6.80 10.19 9.50
N VAL A 83 6.54 10.60 8.25
CA VAL A 83 5.44 11.51 7.89
C VAL A 83 4.37 10.85 7.03
N VAL A 84 4.69 9.68 6.45
CA VAL A 84 3.80 8.98 5.52
C VAL A 84 3.93 7.46 5.62
N ASP A 85 2.79 6.77 5.60
CA ASP A 85 2.65 5.33 5.39
C ASP A 85 1.99 5.05 4.02
N CYS A 86 2.19 3.84 3.51
CA CYS A 86 1.53 3.36 2.29
C CYS A 86 1.20 1.86 2.39
N SER A 87 0.68 1.43 3.53
CA SER A 87 0.42 0.02 3.84
C SER A 87 -1.02 -0.42 3.57
N VAL A 88 -1.97 0.50 3.52
CA VAL A 88 -3.39 0.16 3.37
C VAL A 88 -3.70 -0.26 1.93
N THR A 89 -4.43 -1.36 1.79
CA THR A 89 -4.84 -1.91 0.47
C THR A 89 -6.37 -1.92 0.35
N PRO A 90 -7.00 -0.82 -0.09
CA PRO A 90 -8.45 -0.71 -0.20
C PRO A 90 -9.09 -1.88 -0.95
N TYR A 91 -10.26 -2.31 -0.48
CA TYR A 91 -11.06 -3.40 -1.07
C TYR A 91 -10.47 -4.81 -0.98
N VAL A 92 -9.36 -4.99 -0.27
CA VAL A 92 -8.65 -6.29 -0.16
C VAL A 92 -8.71 -6.81 1.27
N SER A 93 -8.94 -8.13 1.40
CA SER A 93 -8.80 -8.82 2.68
C SER A 93 -7.60 -9.75 2.64
N HIS A 94 -6.69 -9.56 3.60
CA HIS A 94 -5.56 -10.44 3.86
C HIS A 94 -5.83 -11.44 4.98
N ALA A 95 -7.06 -11.52 5.50
CA ALA A 95 -7.44 -12.38 6.64
C ALA A 95 -7.20 -13.89 6.43
N HIS A 96 -6.92 -14.31 5.20
CA HIS A 96 -6.52 -15.68 4.87
C HIS A 96 -5.04 -15.97 5.12
N LEU A 97 -4.22 -14.93 5.36
CA LEU A 97 -2.80 -15.06 5.63
C LEU A 97 -2.55 -15.30 7.12
N SER A 98 -1.84 -16.38 7.44
CA SER A 98 -1.43 -16.68 8.82
C SER A 98 -0.31 -15.74 9.29
N GLY A 99 -0.36 -15.38 10.57
CA GLY A 99 0.68 -14.65 11.30
C GLY A 99 1.26 -15.53 12.41
N LEU A 100 1.50 -14.95 13.58
CA LEU A 100 1.86 -15.73 14.77
C LEU A 100 0.82 -16.81 15.10
N PRO A 101 1.24 -17.97 15.65
CA PRO A 101 0.30 -18.93 16.23
C PRO A 101 -0.58 -18.25 17.30
N GLY A 102 -1.91 -18.29 17.10
CA GLY A 102 -2.86 -17.59 17.99
C GLY A 102 -2.95 -16.07 17.78
N GLY A 103 -2.17 -15.53 16.84
CA GLY A 103 -2.20 -14.13 16.43
C GLY A 103 -3.40 -13.78 15.55
N ARG A 104 -3.48 -12.50 15.16
CA ARG A 104 -4.57 -11.98 14.34
C ARG A 104 -4.41 -12.30 12.86
N GLY A 105 -3.19 -12.63 12.42
CA GLY A 105 -2.89 -12.87 11.01
C GLY A 105 -3.07 -11.63 10.14
N GLY A 106 -3.37 -11.83 8.86
CA GLY A 106 -3.52 -10.71 7.93
C GLY A 106 -4.78 -9.88 8.19
N LEU A 107 -4.71 -8.60 7.84
CA LEU A 107 -5.78 -7.63 8.11
C LEU A 107 -6.81 -7.55 7.00
N ASP A 108 -7.99 -7.02 7.33
CA ASP A 108 -9.08 -6.82 6.39
C ASP A 108 -9.26 -5.34 6.04
N PHE A 109 -8.76 -4.93 4.87
CA PHE A 109 -8.87 -3.57 4.34
C PHE A 109 -10.05 -3.40 3.37
N ARG A 110 -11.02 -4.33 3.37
CA ARG A 110 -12.20 -4.24 2.49
C ARG A 110 -13.04 -2.99 2.69
N ALA A 111 -13.07 -2.48 3.92
CA ALA A 111 -13.76 -1.23 4.27
C ALA A 111 -12.91 0.02 4.04
N ALA A 112 -11.62 -0.13 3.77
CA ALA A 112 -10.71 1.01 3.65
C ALA A 112 -11.05 1.87 2.44
N ARG A 113 -10.91 3.18 2.64
CA ARG A 113 -11.14 4.19 1.61
C ARG A 113 -9.99 4.20 0.59
N PRO A 114 -10.27 4.30 -0.72
CA PRO A 114 -9.24 4.64 -1.69
C PRO A 114 -8.87 6.14 -1.64
N GLY A 115 -7.60 6.43 -1.91
CA GLY A 115 -7.03 7.77 -1.89
C GLY A 115 -6.55 8.20 -0.51
N THR A 116 -5.79 9.28 -0.48
CA THR A 116 -5.02 9.74 0.68
C THR A 116 -5.90 10.29 1.83
N TYR A 117 -5.50 10.01 3.07
CA TYR A 117 -6.08 10.56 4.30
C TYR A 117 -5.07 10.54 5.46
N TYR A 118 -5.28 11.38 6.48
CA TYR A 118 -4.55 11.25 7.74
C TYR A 118 -5.12 10.08 8.55
N LEU A 119 -4.26 9.26 9.12
CA LEU A 119 -4.65 8.02 9.79
C LEU A 119 -5.40 8.28 11.11
N ASP A 120 -6.32 7.38 11.42
CA ASP A 120 -7.00 7.26 12.72
C ASP A 120 -6.27 6.24 13.60
N CYS A 121 -6.06 6.59 14.87
CA CYS A 121 -5.32 5.74 15.82
C CYS A 121 -6.09 4.49 16.23
N ASP A 122 -7.42 4.51 16.12
CA ASP A 122 -8.25 3.34 16.46
C ASP A 122 -8.48 2.45 15.23
N ASP A 123 -8.59 3.04 14.04
CA ASP A 123 -8.88 2.32 12.80
C ASP A 123 -8.14 2.94 11.59
N CYS A 124 -7.02 2.33 11.21
CA CYS A 124 -6.22 2.77 10.06
C CYS A 124 -6.96 2.74 8.70
N THR A 125 -8.19 2.23 8.62
CA THR A 125 -8.96 2.16 7.35
C THR A 125 -9.78 3.43 7.06
N ARG A 126 -9.81 4.38 8.00
CA ARG A 126 -10.60 5.62 7.91
C ARG A 126 -9.75 6.87 8.23
N PRO A 127 -10.21 8.06 7.81
CA PRO A 127 -9.59 9.33 8.20
C PRO A 127 -9.68 9.56 9.71
N GLY A 128 -8.60 10.06 10.30
CA GLY A 128 -8.53 10.44 11.70
C GLY A 128 -7.75 11.74 11.93
N GLN A 129 -7.29 11.93 13.16
CA GLN A 129 -6.65 13.17 13.62
C GLN A 129 -5.13 13.06 13.75
N SER A 130 -4.51 11.93 13.41
CA SER A 130 -3.06 11.80 13.47
C SER A 130 -2.37 12.72 12.44
N SER A 131 -1.09 13.00 12.65
CA SER A 131 -0.27 13.70 11.65
C SER A 131 0.35 12.77 10.62
N LEU A 132 0.17 11.45 10.73
CA LEU A 132 0.73 10.47 9.79
C LEU A 132 -0.22 10.35 8.60
N LEU A 133 0.30 10.62 7.40
CA LEU A 133 -0.48 10.52 6.17
C LEU A 133 -0.45 9.10 5.62
N GLU A 134 -1.60 8.56 5.22
CA GLU A 134 -1.68 7.32 4.46
C GLU A 134 -1.82 7.61 2.98
N VAL A 135 -0.93 7.03 2.17
CA VAL A 135 -1.01 6.98 0.71
C VAL A 135 -1.27 5.53 0.29
N PRO A 136 -2.55 5.10 0.27
CA PRO A 136 -2.86 3.69 0.08
C PRO A 136 -2.51 3.23 -1.33
N VAL A 137 -2.22 1.93 -1.46
CA VAL A 137 -2.02 1.32 -2.77
C VAL A 137 -3.24 1.57 -3.64
N THR A 138 -3.05 2.02 -4.88
CA THR A 138 -4.19 2.36 -5.73
C THR A 138 -4.91 1.11 -6.22
N ILE A 139 -6.04 0.82 -5.57
CA ILE A 139 -6.92 -0.29 -5.90
C ILE A 139 -8.32 0.28 -6.11
N LEU A 140 -8.82 0.21 -7.34
CA LEU A 140 -10.07 0.88 -7.73
C LEU A 140 -10.98 -0.02 -8.55
N PHE A 141 -12.23 0.38 -8.71
CA PHE A 141 -13.19 -0.22 -9.64
C PHE A 141 -13.16 0.51 -10.99
N PRO A 142 -12.32 0.09 -11.96
CA PRO A 142 -12.09 0.87 -13.18
C PRO A 142 -13.31 1.00 -14.07
N ARG A 143 -14.28 0.07 -13.99
CA ARG A 143 -15.53 0.10 -14.79
C ARG A 143 -16.70 0.77 -14.08
N TRP A 144 -16.62 0.90 -12.76
CA TRP A 144 -17.62 1.59 -11.92
C TRP A 144 -16.95 2.63 -11.03
N PRO A 145 -16.25 3.63 -11.61
CA PRO A 145 -15.43 4.54 -10.84
C PRO A 145 -16.23 5.60 -10.07
N SER A 146 -17.55 5.68 -10.25
CA SER A 146 -18.37 6.71 -9.62
C SER A 146 -18.73 6.38 -8.16
N ARG A 147 -18.83 7.42 -7.34
CA ARG A 147 -19.31 7.37 -5.94
C ARG A 147 -20.73 6.81 -5.83
N SER A 148 -21.56 6.93 -6.88
CA SER A 148 -22.92 6.37 -6.90
C SER A 148 -22.95 4.84 -6.79
N TRP A 149 -21.85 4.16 -7.14
CA TRP A 149 -21.74 2.70 -7.06
C TRP A 149 -21.19 2.18 -5.73
N ARG A 150 -20.96 3.05 -4.73
CA ARG A 150 -20.37 2.69 -3.42
C ARG A 150 -21.06 1.48 -2.78
N ALA A 151 -22.39 1.44 -2.79
CA ALA A 151 -23.15 0.33 -2.21
C ALA A 151 -22.90 -1.00 -2.96
N CYS A 152 -22.91 -0.98 -4.30
CA CYS A 152 -22.63 -2.15 -5.14
C CYS A 152 -21.18 -2.64 -4.97
N GLN A 153 -20.22 -1.72 -4.93
CA GLN A 153 -18.81 -2.03 -4.68
C GLN A 153 -18.64 -2.68 -3.30
N ALA A 154 -19.23 -2.09 -2.25
CA ALA A 154 -19.18 -2.63 -0.90
C ALA A 154 -19.84 -4.02 -0.81
N TRP A 155 -20.98 -4.23 -1.49
CA TRP A 155 -21.63 -5.54 -1.57
C TRP A 155 -20.73 -6.59 -2.24
N GLN A 156 -20.11 -6.23 -3.37
CA GLN A 156 -19.22 -7.14 -4.10
C GLN A 156 -18.00 -7.53 -3.27
N VAL A 157 -17.39 -6.56 -2.60
CA VAL A 157 -16.19 -6.75 -1.77
C VAL A 157 -16.50 -7.59 -0.52
N ARG A 158 -17.61 -7.31 0.17
CA ARG A 158 -18.05 -8.12 1.34
C ARG A 158 -18.36 -9.56 0.96
N GLY A 159 -18.93 -9.77 -0.23
CA GLY A 159 -19.19 -11.10 -0.77
C GLY A 159 -18.01 -11.70 -1.55
N ALA A 160 -16.77 -11.22 -1.37
CA ALA A 160 -15.60 -11.83 -1.99
C ALA A 160 -15.56 -13.35 -1.73
N GLY A 161 -15.34 -14.15 -2.78
CA GLY A 161 -15.38 -15.61 -2.72
C GLY A 161 -16.70 -16.25 -3.20
N ARG A 162 -17.82 -15.53 -3.12
CA ARG A 162 -19.10 -16.02 -3.68
C ARG A 162 -18.98 -16.24 -5.20
N PRO A 163 -19.55 -17.32 -5.77
CA PRO A 163 -19.45 -17.62 -7.21
C PRO A 163 -19.85 -16.45 -8.10
N VAL A 164 -20.95 -15.76 -7.76
CA VAL A 164 -21.42 -14.57 -8.48
C VAL A 164 -20.38 -13.45 -8.50
N ASN A 165 -19.76 -13.14 -7.36
CA ASN A 165 -18.76 -12.08 -7.28
C ASN A 165 -17.44 -12.45 -7.96
N ARG A 166 -17.09 -13.75 -7.97
CA ARG A 166 -15.97 -14.26 -8.78
C ARG A 166 -16.22 -14.06 -10.28
N LEU A 167 -17.45 -14.32 -10.75
CA LEU A 167 -17.83 -14.10 -12.14
C LEU A 167 -17.80 -12.60 -12.51
N ILE A 168 -18.41 -11.72 -11.70
CA ILE A 168 -18.37 -10.27 -11.89
C ILE A 168 -16.92 -9.76 -11.95
N GLY A 169 -16.05 -10.28 -11.06
CA GLY A 169 -14.61 -9.99 -11.07
C GLY A 169 -13.93 -10.41 -12.37
N ARG A 170 -14.22 -11.61 -12.90
CA ARG A 170 -13.69 -12.11 -14.19
C ARG A 170 -14.12 -11.27 -15.38
N LEU A 171 -15.32 -10.70 -15.34
CA LEU A 171 -15.82 -9.75 -16.35
C LEU A 171 -15.17 -8.36 -16.24
N GLY A 172 -14.25 -8.16 -15.29
CA GLY A 172 -13.49 -6.92 -15.12
C GLY A 172 -14.21 -5.84 -14.32
N HIS A 173 -15.29 -6.20 -13.61
CA HIS A 173 -16.06 -5.30 -12.76
C HIS A 173 -15.63 -5.32 -11.29
N GLY A 174 -14.60 -6.10 -10.94
CA GLY A 174 -14.01 -6.10 -9.59
C GLY A 174 -12.96 -5.00 -9.39
N PRO A 175 -12.47 -4.85 -8.14
CA PRO A 175 -11.37 -3.95 -7.85
C PRO A 175 -10.08 -4.44 -8.53
N ARG A 176 -9.26 -3.51 -9.03
CA ARG A 176 -8.01 -3.78 -9.73
C ARG A 176 -6.91 -2.91 -9.15
N TRP A 177 -5.79 -3.54 -8.85
CA TRP A 177 -4.59 -2.86 -8.38
C TRP A 177 -3.94 -2.14 -9.57
N LEU A 178 -3.45 -0.93 -9.33
CA LEU A 178 -2.49 -0.27 -10.20
C LEU A 178 -1.14 -0.97 -10.05
N ARG A 179 -1.04 -2.21 -10.54
CA ARG A 179 0.13 -3.07 -10.44
C ARG A 179 0.36 -3.83 -11.74
N PRO A 180 1.59 -3.87 -12.26
CA PRO A 180 1.89 -4.59 -13.48
C PRO A 180 2.22 -6.07 -13.22
N TRP A 181 1.23 -6.96 -13.21
CA TRP A 181 1.44 -8.41 -13.26
C TRP A 181 1.85 -8.91 -14.66
N ARG A 182 2.32 -10.17 -14.79
CA ARG A 182 2.79 -10.78 -16.05
C ARG A 182 1.90 -10.51 -17.27
N ASN A 183 0.58 -10.64 -17.09
CA ASN A 183 -0.42 -10.51 -18.15
C ASN A 183 -1.08 -9.13 -18.22
N THR A 184 -0.53 -8.14 -17.51
CA THR A 184 -1.07 -6.79 -17.48
C THR A 184 -0.77 -6.08 -18.80
N ARG A 185 -1.77 -5.35 -19.32
CA ARG A 185 -1.60 -4.47 -20.48
C ARG A 185 -1.65 -3.03 -20.01
N ALA A 186 -0.90 -2.14 -20.66
CA ALA A 186 -0.89 -0.71 -20.36
C ALA A 186 -2.31 -0.10 -20.34
N ALA A 187 -3.17 -0.50 -21.29
CA ALA A 187 -4.57 -0.07 -21.33
C ALA A 187 -5.37 -0.41 -20.06
N GLY A 188 -5.00 -1.48 -19.35
CA GLY A 188 -5.60 -1.84 -18.06
C GLY A 188 -5.20 -0.86 -16.95
N LEU A 189 -3.90 -0.55 -16.85
CA LEU A 189 -3.37 0.40 -15.86
C LEU A 189 -3.87 1.83 -16.13
N ILE A 190 -3.87 2.25 -17.40
CA ILE A 190 -4.42 3.55 -17.83
C ILE A 190 -5.90 3.67 -17.46
N ARG A 191 -6.68 2.57 -17.51
CA ARG A 191 -8.09 2.59 -17.09
C ARG A 191 -8.24 2.81 -15.58
N ILE A 192 -7.34 2.24 -14.77
CA ILE A 192 -7.30 2.46 -13.32
C ILE A 192 -6.92 3.92 -13.02
N TYR A 193 -5.93 4.45 -13.72
CA TYR A 193 -5.55 5.86 -13.63
C TYR A 193 -6.72 6.81 -13.96
N ARG A 194 -7.42 6.58 -15.08
CA ARG A 194 -8.63 7.35 -15.42
C ARG A 194 -9.73 7.22 -14.36
N ALA A 195 -9.88 6.05 -13.74
CA ALA A 195 -10.81 5.88 -12.63
C ALA A 195 -10.42 6.71 -11.39
N ALA A 196 -9.11 6.82 -11.11
CA ALA A 196 -8.61 7.71 -10.06
C ALA A 196 -8.93 9.18 -10.35
N GLN A 197 -8.83 9.60 -11.61
CA GLN A 197 -9.22 10.96 -12.04
C GLN A 197 -10.71 11.22 -11.87
N THR A 198 -11.57 10.28 -12.30
CA THR A 198 -13.02 10.37 -12.09
C THR A 198 -13.39 10.51 -10.61
N LEU A 199 -12.60 9.90 -9.73
CA LEU A 199 -12.74 10.00 -8.27
C LEU A 199 -12.12 11.26 -7.67
N ALA A 200 -11.40 12.05 -8.47
CA ALA A 200 -10.58 13.18 -8.07
C ALA A 200 -9.58 12.82 -6.96
N LEU A 201 -8.90 11.68 -7.12
CA LEU A 201 -7.85 11.28 -6.19
C LEU A 201 -6.62 12.18 -6.37
N PRO A 202 -5.98 12.63 -5.28
CA PRO A 202 -4.83 13.55 -5.34
C PRO A 202 -3.55 12.86 -5.81
N CYS A 203 -3.47 11.53 -5.70
CA CYS A 203 -2.31 10.71 -6.03
C CYS A 203 -2.78 9.31 -6.46
N VAL A 204 -1.95 8.66 -7.27
CA VAL A 204 -2.00 7.22 -7.50
C VAL A 204 -0.66 6.59 -7.08
N GLU A 205 -0.73 5.51 -6.34
CA GLU A 205 0.40 4.70 -5.88
C GLU A 205 0.40 3.38 -6.66
N MET A 206 1.53 3.11 -7.32
CA MET A 206 1.80 1.86 -8.02
C MET A 206 2.88 1.11 -7.27
N MET A 207 2.62 -0.18 -6.99
CA MET A 207 3.54 -1.02 -6.24
C MET A 207 3.92 -2.29 -7.02
N PHE A 208 5.23 -2.56 -7.09
CA PHE A 208 5.84 -3.80 -7.55
C PHE A 208 7.23 -3.95 -6.91
N HIS A 209 7.81 -5.14 -6.96
CA HIS A 209 9.08 -5.49 -6.34
C HIS A 209 10.21 -5.46 -7.37
N SER A 210 11.42 -5.15 -6.93
CA SER A 210 12.61 -5.24 -7.78
C SER A 210 12.83 -6.65 -8.34
N SER A 211 12.42 -7.70 -7.62
CA SER A 211 12.46 -9.09 -8.11
C SER A 211 11.56 -9.35 -9.32
N GLU A 212 10.53 -8.53 -9.55
CA GLU A 212 9.70 -8.59 -10.75
C GLU A 212 10.40 -7.97 -11.97
N LEU A 213 11.45 -7.15 -11.75
CA LEU A 213 12.30 -6.56 -12.79
C LEU A 213 13.55 -7.40 -13.09
N MET A 214 13.76 -8.51 -12.39
CA MET A 214 14.90 -9.40 -12.58
C MET A 214 14.46 -10.68 -13.31
N PRO A 215 15.09 -11.07 -14.42
CA PRO A 215 14.80 -12.33 -15.10
C PRO A 215 14.94 -13.52 -14.14
N GLY A 216 13.89 -14.30 -13.98
CA GLY A 216 13.86 -15.43 -13.03
C GLY A 216 13.79 -15.03 -11.56
N GLY A 217 13.72 -13.73 -11.24
CA GLY A 217 13.60 -13.21 -9.88
C GLY A 217 12.22 -13.42 -9.26
N SER A 218 11.21 -13.74 -10.07
CA SER A 218 9.88 -14.11 -9.60
C SER A 218 9.21 -15.12 -10.54
N PRO A 219 8.26 -15.94 -10.04
CA PRO A 219 7.45 -16.81 -10.88
C PRO A 219 6.63 -16.05 -11.94
N GLU A 220 6.34 -14.76 -11.69
CA GLU A 220 5.62 -13.91 -12.63
C GLU A 220 6.47 -13.52 -13.85
N PHE A 221 7.79 -13.46 -13.70
CA PHE A 221 8.71 -12.97 -14.72
C PHE A 221 9.91 -13.94 -14.86
N PRO A 222 9.71 -15.10 -15.50
CA PRO A 222 10.68 -16.19 -15.49
C PRO A 222 11.92 -15.94 -16.37
N ASP A 223 11.82 -15.05 -17.36
CA ASP A 223 12.86 -14.84 -18.37
C ASP A 223 13.01 -13.36 -18.76
N GLN A 224 14.06 -13.05 -19.54
CA GLN A 224 14.33 -11.70 -20.02
C GLN A 224 13.16 -11.14 -20.83
N ALA A 225 12.55 -11.97 -21.69
CA ALA A 225 11.46 -11.51 -22.55
C ALA A 225 10.23 -11.08 -21.74
N ALA A 226 9.95 -11.71 -20.60
CA ALA A 226 8.89 -11.32 -19.68
C ALA A 226 9.17 -9.97 -19.03
N VAL A 227 10.42 -9.74 -18.62
CA VAL A 227 10.86 -8.45 -18.06
C VAL A 227 10.82 -7.33 -19.10
N GLU A 228 11.24 -7.57 -20.35
CA GLU A 228 11.13 -6.58 -21.42
C GLU A 228 9.67 -6.22 -21.73
N ARG A 229 8.76 -7.20 -21.71
CA ARG A 229 7.32 -6.94 -21.83
C ARG A 229 6.81 -6.07 -20.69
N LEU A 230 7.27 -6.30 -19.47
CA LEU A 230 6.95 -5.48 -18.30
C LEU A 230 7.42 -4.03 -18.49
N TYR A 231 8.67 -3.82 -18.91
CA TYR A 231 9.19 -2.48 -19.22
C TYR A 231 8.35 -1.76 -20.28
N GLY A 232 8.00 -2.44 -21.37
CA GLY A 232 7.14 -1.86 -22.40
C GLY A 232 5.73 -1.50 -21.91
N VAL A 233 5.19 -2.21 -20.91
CA VAL A 233 3.92 -1.87 -20.26
C VAL A 233 4.07 -0.64 -19.36
N LEU A 234 5.15 -0.57 -18.58
CA LEU A 234 5.46 0.56 -17.70
C LEU A 234 5.68 1.83 -18.51
N GLU A 235 6.52 1.79 -19.56
CA GLU A 235 6.83 2.92 -20.42
C GLU A 235 5.56 3.50 -21.05
N LYS A 236 4.72 2.66 -21.67
CA LYS A 236 3.45 3.10 -22.26
C LYS A 236 2.50 3.71 -21.22
N THR A 237 2.47 3.15 -20.01
CA THR A 237 1.59 3.64 -18.93
C THR A 237 2.08 5.00 -18.42
N PHE A 238 3.38 5.13 -18.12
CA PHE A 238 3.96 6.37 -17.60
C PHE A 238 3.99 7.47 -18.66
N ALA A 239 4.27 7.15 -19.92
CA ALA A 239 4.18 8.11 -21.02
C ALA A 239 2.76 8.69 -21.15
N PHE A 240 1.73 7.83 -21.03
CA PHE A 240 0.34 8.29 -21.02
C PHE A 240 0.05 9.21 -19.83
N MET A 241 0.44 8.80 -18.61
CA MET A 241 0.24 9.60 -17.39
C MET A 241 0.95 10.96 -17.47
N ALA A 242 2.20 10.99 -17.94
CA ALA A 242 2.98 12.22 -18.08
C ALA A 242 2.39 13.17 -19.14
N ALA A 243 1.97 12.64 -20.29
CA ALA A 243 1.30 13.43 -21.33
C ALA A 243 -0.02 14.05 -20.86
N ASP A 244 -0.66 13.41 -19.90
CA ASP A 244 -1.90 13.85 -19.25
C ASP A 244 -1.64 14.78 -18.03
N GLY A 245 -0.38 15.17 -17.80
CA GLY A 245 0.00 16.13 -16.76
C GLY A 245 0.25 15.54 -15.38
N CYS A 246 0.22 14.21 -15.23
CA CYS A 246 0.60 13.54 -13.98
C CYS A 246 2.10 13.72 -13.73
N ARG A 247 2.44 14.07 -12.48
CA ARG A 247 3.84 14.24 -12.06
C ARG A 247 4.22 13.14 -11.10
N SER A 248 5.41 12.58 -11.30
CA SER A 248 6.03 11.66 -10.35
C SER A 248 6.61 12.46 -9.18
N VAL A 249 6.31 12.02 -7.96
CA VAL A 249 6.82 12.57 -6.71
C VAL A 249 7.15 11.42 -5.77
N THR A 250 8.05 11.64 -4.84
CA THR A 250 8.29 10.70 -3.73
C THR A 250 7.15 10.75 -2.71
N LEU A 251 7.03 9.74 -1.85
CA LEU A 251 5.96 9.70 -0.83
C LEU A 251 6.12 10.86 0.16
N THR A 252 7.36 11.14 0.57
CA THR A 252 7.65 12.25 1.49
C THR A 252 7.36 13.60 0.87
N GLU A 253 7.74 13.83 -0.40
CA GLU A 253 7.40 15.07 -1.10
C GLU A 253 5.89 15.23 -1.22
N PHE A 254 5.17 14.16 -1.57
CA PHE A 254 3.72 14.19 -1.64
C PHE A 254 3.11 14.56 -0.29
N ALA A 255 3.54 13.89 0.79
CA ALA A 255 2.99 14.10 2.13
C ALA A 255 3.22 15.52 2.67
N ARG A 256 4.40 16.09 2.42
CA ARG A 256 4.72 17.47 2.85
C ARG A 256 3.94 18.54 2.09
N ASN A 257 3.55 18.26 0.85
CA ASN A 257 2.76 19.19 0.02
C ASN A 257 1.25 18.93 0.11
N PHE A 258 0.82 17.87 0.79
CA PHE A 258 -0.59 17.51 0.87
C PHE A 258 -1.33 18.39 1.88
N SER A 259 -2.22 19.26 1.39
CA SER A 259 -2.98 20.22 2.20
C SER A 259 -4.37 19.73 2.64
N GLY A 260 -4.64 18.42 2.59
CA GLY A 260 -6.00 17.87 2.72
C GLY A 260 -6.54 17.72 4.15
N ARG A 261 -6.06 18.48 5.14
CA ARG A 261 -6.66 18.47 6.48
C ARG A 261 -8.06 19.07 6.40
N PRO A 262 -9.12 18.39 6.86
CA PRO A 262 -10.39 19.07 7.09
C PRO A 262 -10.15 20.17 8.14
N GLU A 263 -10.51 21.41 7.83
CA GLU A 263 -10.48 22.50 8.81
C GLU A 263 -11.32 22.11 10.04
N LYS A 264 -10.81 22.37 11.24
CA LYS A 264 -11.57 22.24 12.48
C LYS A 264 -12.81 23.13 12.39
N GLY A 265 -13.98 22.54 12.15
CA GLY A 265 -15.27 23.24 12.15
C GLY A 265 -15.95 23.43 10.79
N GLY A 266 -15.36 22.97 9.68
CA GLY A 266 -16.06 22.93 8.40
C GLY A 266 -17.02 21.74 8.34
N PRO A 267 -18.23 21.85 7.74
CA PRO A 267 -19.10 20.70 7.55
C PRO A 267 -18.29 19.65 6.79
N SER A 268 -18.17 18.46 7.38
CA SER A 268 -17.53 17.35 6.71
C SER A 268 -18.20 17.20 5.35
N ARG A 269 -17.42 17.39 4.29
CA ARG A 269 -17.90 17.20 2.93
C ARG A 269 -17.91 15.69 2.68
N TYR A 270 -18.95 15.04 3.20
CA TYR A 270 -19.21 13.59 3.18
C TYR A 270 -19.43 13.04 1.76
#